data_AF-A0A1V5XAU6-F1
#
_entry.id   AF-A0A1V5XAU6-F1
#
_cell.length_a   1.000
_cell.length_b   1.000
_cell.length_c   1.000
_cell.angle_alpha   90.00
_cell.angle_beta   90.00
_cell.angle_gamma   90.00
#
_symmetry.space_group_name_H-M   'P 1'
#
loop_
_entity.id
_entity.type
_entity.pdbx_description
1 polymer ?
#
loop_
_entity_poly.entity_id
_entity_poly.type
_entity_poly.pdbx_seq_one_letter_code
_entity_poly.pdbx_strand_id
1 'polypeptide(L)'
;MVIAFPPCTDLAVSGARWFAEKRANGSQEKSIQFFEFFTMLRTPFVAIENPVGIMSTLYRKPDQIIQPWQFGHGETKATCLWLKNLEPLVPTNIVEGREQRIWKMAPSADRAKERSKTFPGIAKAMAEQWG
;
A
#
# COMPACT_ATOMS: atom_id res chain seq x y z
N MET A 1 -10.02 -2.92 -15.22
CA MET A 1 -9.10 -3.22 -14.11
C MET A 1 -9.38 -2.25 -12.97
N VAL A 2 -9.09 -2.64 -11.72
CA VAL A 2 -9.13 -1.73 -10.56
C VAL A 2 -7.79 -1.77 -9.83
N ILE A 3 -7.23 -0.61 -9.53
CA ILE A 3 -6.14 -0.46 -8.57
C ILE A 3 -6.67 0.35 -7.39
N ALA A 4 -6.70 -0.26 -6.21
CA ALA A 4 -7.32 0.29 -5.03
C ALA A 4 -6.28 0.69 -3.99
N PHE A 5 -6.52 1.84 -3.35
CA PHE A 5 -5.65 2.42 -2.32
C PHE A 5 -6.47 2.64 -1.02
N PRO A 6 -6.86 1.57 -0.31
CA PRO A 6 -7.65 1.69 0.92
C PRO A 6 -6.92 2.53 1.99
N PRO A 7 -7.64 3.15 2.94
CA PRO A 7 -7.05 4.07 3.91
C PRO A 7 -5.94 3.43 4.76
N CYS A 8 -4.68 3.68 4.40
CA CYS A 8 -3.52 3.15 5.13
C CYS A 8 -3.41 3.72 6.56
N THR A 9 -4.01 4.88 6.82
CA THR A 9 -4.05 5.49 8.17
C THR A 9 -4.64 4.53 9.18
N ASP A 10 -5.68 3.79 8.83
CA ASP A 10 -6.37 2.88 9.76
C ASP A 10 -5.83 1.46 9.75
N LEU A 11 -5.18 1.05 8.66
CA LEU A 11 -4.77 -0.33 8.42
C LEU A 11 -3.28 -0.59 8.69
N ALA A 12 -2.41 0.41 8.48
CA ALA A 12 -0.96 0.22 8.51
C ALA A 12 -0.41 0.11 9.94
N VAL A 13 0.51 -0.83 10.16
CA VAL A 13 1.10 -1.12 11.49
C VAL A 13 1.91 0.05 12.04
N SER A 14 2.40 0.95 11.18
CA SER A 14 3.06 2.19 11.62
C SER A 14 2.16 3.10 12.46
N GLY A 15 0.83 2.90 12.40
CA GLY A 15 -0.16 3.60 13.20
C GLY A 15 -0.72 2.78 14.37
N ALA A 16 -0.12 1.63 14.71
CA ALA A 16 -0.69 0.65 15.63
C ALA A 16 -1.04 1.20 17.02
N ARG A 17 -0.27 2.19 17.52
CA ARG A 17 -0.54 2.85 18.80
C ARG A 17 -1.93 3.50 18.89
N TRP A 18 -2.52 3.85 17.74
CA TRP A 18 -3.85 4.48 17.64
C TRP A 18 -4.97 3.48 17.33
N PHE A 19 -4.68 2.19 17.20
CA PHE A 19 -5.70 1.22 16.78
C PHE A 19 -6.83 1.04 17.79
N ALA A 20 -6.56 1.15 19.09
CA ALA A 20 -7.62 1.06 20.10
C ALA A 20 -8.68 2.16 19.92
N GLU A 21 -8.23 3.39 19.70
CA GLU A 21 -9.10 4.54 19.41
C GLU A 21 -9.88 4.36 18.10
N LYS A 22 -9.20 3.91 17.04
CA LYS A 22 -9.82 3.68 15.71
C LYS A 22 -10.83 2.54 15.69
N ARG A 23 -10.64 1.52 16.53
CA ARG A 23 -11.67 0.50 16.75
C ARG A 23 -12.86 1.07 17.51
N ALA A 24 -12.60 1.82 18.58
CA ALA A 24 -13.66 2.42 19.40
C ALA A 24 -14.52 3.42 18.61
N ASN A 25 -13.92 4.22 17.71
CA ASN A 25 -14.64 5.18 16.88
C ASN A 25 -15.13 4.61 15.54
N GLY A 26 -14.83 3.35 15.23
CA GLY A 26 -15.28 2.64 14.03
C GLY A 26 -14.54 2.99 12.73
N SER A 27 -13.49 3.83 12.74
CA SER A 27 -12.74 4.14 11.52
C SER A 27 -12.00 2.93 10.95
N GLN A 28 -11.45 2.09 11.83
CA GLN A 28 -10.72 0.89 11.41
C GLN A 28 -11.63 -0.12 10.73
N GLU A 29 -12.84 -0.32 11.26
CA GLU A 29 -13.84 -1.22 10.68
C GLU A 29 -14.27 -0.74 9.29
N LYS A 30 -14.55 0.56 9.11
CA LYS A 30 -14.90 1.13 7.80
C LYS A 30 -13.78 0.92 6.77
N SER A 31 -12.53 1.07 7.18
CA SER A 31 -11.37 0.88 6.30
C SER A 31 -11.12 -0.60 5.96
N ILE A 32 -11.43 -1.53 6.88
CA ILE A 32 -11.43 -2.97 6.60
C ILE A 32 -12.51 -3.31 5.58
N GLN A 33 -13.75 -2.86 5.79
CA GLN A 33 -14.86 -3.09 4.85
C GLN A 33 -14.59 -2.52 3.46
N PHE A 34 -13.94 -1.33 3.40
CA PHE A 34 -13.53 -0.74 2.13
C PHE A 34 -12.45 -1.56 1.43
N PHE A 35 -11.49 -2.14 2.16
CA PHE A 35 -10.55 -3.11 1.59
C PHE A 35 -11.28 -4.34 1.05
N GLU A 36 -12.16 -4.94 1.85
CA GLU A 36 -12.90 -6.16 1.50
C GLU A 36 -13.81 -5.97 0.28
N PHE A 37 -14.40 -4.77 0.13
CA PHE A 37 -15.18 -4.41 -1.05
C PHE A 37 -14.42 -4.69 -2.36
N PHE A 38 -13.13 -4.34 -2.43
CA PHE A 38 -12.31 -4.59 -3.63
C PHE A 38 -12.04 -6.08 -3.87
N THR A 39 -11.92 -6.87 -2.79
CA THR A 39 -11.73 -8.33 -2.91
C THR A 39 -12.94 -9.02 -3.53
N MET A 40 -14.13 -8.46 -3.35
CA MET A 40 -15.41 -9.00 -3.83
C MET A 40 -15.83 -8.47 -5.20
N LEU A 41 -15.08 -7.54 -5.80
CA LEU A 41 -15.44 -7.00 -7.11
C LEU A 41 -15.51 -8.10 -8.17
N ARG A 42 -16.55 -8.05 -9.02
CA ARG A 42 -16.70 -8.97 -10.15
C ARG A 42 -15.66 -8.74 -11.25
N THR A 43 -15.02 -7.57 -11.27
CA THR A 43 -13.94 -7.28 -12.21
C THR A 43 -12.83 -8.34 -12.10
N PRO A 44 -12.34 -8.88 -13.24
CA PRO A 44 -11.36 -9.95 -13.22
C PRO A 44 -10.00 -9.51 -12.67
N PHE A 45 -9.60 -8.25 -12.93
CA PHE A 45 -8.30 -7.70 -12.59
C PHE A 45 -8.40 -6.66 -11.48
N VAL A 46 -7.85 -6.99 -10.30
CA VAL A 46 -7.81 -6.10 -9.13
C VAL A 46 -6.42 -6.15 -8.49
N ALA A 47 -5.84 -4.98 -8.24
CA ALA A 47 -4.69 -4.81 -7.35
C ALA A 47 -5.11 -3.94 -6.16
N ILE A 48 -4.89 -4.41 -4.93
CA ILE A 48 -5.07 -3.61 -3.72
C ILE A 48 -3.68 -3.28 -3.18
N GLU A 49 -3.38 -1.99 -3.06
CA GLU A 49 -2.11 -1.45 -2.53
C GLU A 49 -2.31 -0.96 -1.10
N ASN A 50 -1.45 -1.41 -0.19
CA ASN A 50 -1.37 -0.83 1.14
C ASN A 50 0.01 -1.04 1.74
N PRO A 51 0.48 -0.17 2.65
CA PRO A 51 1.59 -0.51 3.53
C PRO A 51 1.35 -1.79 4.35
N VAL A 52 2.41 -2.31 4.95
CA VAL A 52 2.33 -3.42 5.91
C VAL A 52 1.35 -3.08 7.04
N GLY A 53 0.39 -3.95 7.30
CA GLY A 53 -0.75 -3.67 8.17
C GLY A 53 -1.58 -4.88 8.56
N ILE A 54 -2.74 -4.62 9.18
CA ILE A 54 -3.62 -5.64 9.78
C ILE A 54 -4.27 -6.58 8.76
N MET A 55 -4.40 -6.15 7.50
CA MET A 55 -5.07 -6.96 6.46
C MET A 55 -4.33 -8.26 6.14
N SER A 56 -3.01 -8.33 6.39
CA SER A 56 -2.24 -9.57 6.29
C SER A 56 -2.58 -10.61 7.34
N THR A 57 -3.32 -10.23 8.38
CA THR A 57 -3.86 -11.11 9.43
C THR A 57 -5.35 -11.34 9.22
N LEU A 58 -6.11 -10.30 8.87
CA LEU A 58 -7.58 -10.37 8.76
C LEU A 58 -8.07 -11.02 7.46
N TYR A 59 -7.34 -10.86 6.36
CA TYR A 59 -7.74 -11.38 5.04
C TYR A 59 -6.83 -12.52 4.60
N ARG A 60 -5.63 -12.20 4.11
CA ARG A 60 -4.56 -13.15 3.76
C ARG A 60 -3.25 -12.41 3.57
N LYS A 61 -2.14 -13.14 3.47
CA LYS A 61 -0.85 -12.56 3.07
C LYS A 61 -0.96 -11.93 1.67
N PRO A 62 -0.26 -10.79 1.43
CA PRO A 62 -0.19 -10.21 0.10
C PRO A 62 0.53 -11.15 -0.86
N ASP A 63 0.21 -11.06 -2.14
CA ASP A 63 0.86 -11.84 -3.19
C ASP A 63 2.29 -11.36 -3.42
N GLN A 64 2.54 -10.08 -3.17
CA GLN A 64 3.86 -9.49 -3.29
C GLN A 64 4.04 -8.32 -2.31
N ILE A 65 5.29 -8.13 -1.86
CA ILE A 65 5.72 -6.90 -1.19
C ILE A 65 6.80 -6.26 -2.07
N ILE A 66 6.58 -5.00 -2.43
CA ILE A 66 7.48 -4.21 -3.26
C ILE A 66 8.10 -3.06 -2.48
N GLN A 67 9.14 -2.47 -3.05
CA GLN A 67 9.91 -1.36 -2.50
C GLN A 67 10.19 -0.31 -3.57
N PRO A 68 10.28 0.98 -3.23
CA PRO A 68 10.55 2.05 -4.19
C PRO A 68 11.87 1.87 -4.95
N TRP A 69 12.91 1.32 -4.30
CA TRP A 69 14.23 1.10 -4.90
C TRP A 69 14.22 0.07 -6.02
N GLN A 70 13.18 -0.75 -6.13
CA GLN A 70 12.97 -1.66 -7.26
C GLN A 70 12.48 -0.93 -8.53
N PHE A 71 12.08 0.34 -8.40
CA PHE A 71 11.45 1.14 -9.45
C PHE A 71 12.05 2.55 -9.57
N GLY A 72 13.34 2.71 -9.25
CA GLY A 72 14.09 3.95 -9.49
C GLY A 72 14.08 4.96 -8.35
N HIS A 73 13.62 4.60 -7.14
CA HIS A 73 13.53 5.51 -5.98
C HIS A 73 14.33 4.95 -4.80
N GLY A 74 15.45 5.58 -4.40
CA GLY A 74 16.38 5.04 -3.38
C GLY A 74 15.81 4.90 -1.95
N GLU A 75 14.54 5.24 -1.73
CA GLU A 75 13.86 5.04 -0.46
C GLU A 75 13.41 3.60 -0.20
N THR A 76 13.28 3.26 1.07
CA THR A 76 12.55 2.05 1.52
C THR A 76 11.19 2.43 2.06
N LYS A 77 10.15 1.80 1.52
CA LYS A 77 8.77 1.90 1.96
C LYS A 77 8.05 0.63 1.49
N ALA A 78 7.95 -0.36 2.38
CA ALA A 78 7.30 -1.62 2.04
C ALA A 78 5.84 -1.39 1.67
N THR A 79 5.47 -1.78 0.45
CA THR A 79 4.12 -1.74 -0.08
C THR A 79 3.68 -3.17 -0.38
N CYS A 80 2.57 -3.59 0.22
CA CYS A 80 1.92 -4.85 -0.02
C CYS A 80 0.96 -4.73 -1.21
N LEU A 81 0.94 -5.76 -2.06
CA LEU A 81 0.02 -5.90 -3.17
C LEU A 81 -0.79 -7.19 -2.99
N TRP A 82 -2.12 -7.05 -2.95
CA TRP A 82 -3.05 -8.17 -3.09
C TRP A 82 -3.63 -8.14 -4.50
N LEU A 83 -3.39 -9.21 -5.24
CA LEU A 83 -3.64 -9.34 -6.67
C LEU A 83 -4.77 -10.33 -6.92
N LYS A 84 -5.63 -9.99 -7.88
CA LYS A 84 -6.67 -10.86 -8.44
C LYS A 84 -6.45 -10.94 -9.94
N ASN A 85 -6.07 -12.13 -10.42
CA ASN A 85 -5.72 -12.42 -11.82
C ASN A 85 -4.70 -11.46 -12.44
N LEU A 86 -3.80 -10.89 -11.63
CA LEU A 86 -2.69 -10.07 -12.10
C LEU A 86 -1.38 -10.78 -11.77
N GLU A 87 -0.45 -10.76 -12.71
CA GLU A 87 0.91 -11.21 -12.47
C GLU A 87 1.62 -10.26 -11.48
N PRO A 88 2.51 -10.78 -10.60
CA PRO A 88 3.33 -9.96 -9.71
C PRO A 88 4.06 -8.84 -10.46
N LEU A 89 4.11 -7.65 -9.86
CA LEU A 89 4.75 -6.48 -10.47
C LEU A 89 6.26 -6.69 -10.58
N VAL A 90 6.81 -6.57 -11.78
CA VAL A 90 8.22 -6.81 -12.06
C VAL A 90 9.01 -5.53 -11.79
N PRO A 91 10.11 -5.59 -11.00
CA PRO A 91 11.04 -4.47 -10.85
C PRO A 91 11.53 -3.93 -12.20
N THR A 92 11.41 -2.63 -12.42
CA THR A 92 11.77 -1.98 -13.70
C THR A 92 13.10 -1.22 -13.64
N ASN A 93 13.53 -0.79 -12.45
CA ASN A 93 14.77 -0.04 -12.28
C ASN A 93 15.30 -0.20 -10.85
N ILE A 94 16.22 -1.13 -10.66
CA ILE A 94 16.82 -1.39 -9.34
C ILE A 94 17.93 -0.36 -9.10
N VAL A 95 17.72 0.51 -8.12
CA VAL A 95 18.71 1.53 -7.71
C VAL A 95 19.34 1.21 -6.37
N GLU A 96 20.53 1.76 -6.16
CA GLU A 96 21.17 1.81 -4.84
C GLU A 96 20.46 2.82 -3.93
N GLY A 97 20.81 2.83 -2.65
CA GLY A 97 20.11 3.59 -1.61
C GLY A 97 19.03 2.74 -0.94
N ARG A 98 18.99 2.80 0.38
CA ARG A 98 17.99 2.13 1.22
C ARG A 98 17.54 3.07 2.33
N GLU A 99 17.20 4.29 1.93
CA GLU A 99 16.92 5.36 2.88
C GLU A 99 15.51 5.23 3.45
N GLN A 100 15.41 5.19 4.77
CA GLN A 100 14.12 5.27 5.47
C GLN A 100 13.57 6.72 5.53
N ARG A 101 13.76 7.51 4.47
CA ARG A 101 13.36 8.93 4.39
C ARG A 101 11.88 9.13 4.72
N ILE A 102 11.02 8.29 4.18
CA ILE A 102 9.56 8.35 4.41
C ILE A 102 9.25 8.20 5.90
N TRP A 103 9.89 7.24 6.59
CA TRP A 103 9.73 7.02 8.01
C TRP A 103 10.24 8.21 8.84
N LYS A 104 11.42 8.73 8.49
CA LYS A 104 12.10 9.86 9.16
C LYS A 104 11.48 11.24 8.91
N MET A 105 10.49 11.34 8.03
CA MET A 105 9.83 12.62 7.72
C MET A 105 9.24 13.27 8.99
N ALA A 106 9.65 14.52 9.25
CA ALA A 106 9.21 15.30 10.41
C ALA A 106 7.69 15.56 10.38
N PRO A 107 7.05 15.76 11.55
CA PRO A 107 5.66 16.19 11.62
C PRO A 107 5.41 17.47 10.82
N SER A 108 4.41 17.44 9.94
CA SER A 108 3.91 18.60 9.21
C SER A 108 2.44 18.36 8.84
N ALA A 109 1.71 19.42 8.52
CA ALA A 109 0.32 19.32 8.07
C ALA A 109 0.18 18.38 6.85
N ASP A 110 1.13 18.45 5.91
CA ASP A 110 1.12 17.65 4.68
C ASP A 110 1.76 16.28 4.83
N ARG A 111 2.36 15.95 5.98
CA ARG A 111 3.11 14.69 6.16
C ARG A 111 2.30 13.46 5.78
N ALA A 112 1.02 13.41 6.16
CA ALA A 112 0.16 12.28 5.84
C ALA A 112 -0.01 12.12 4.32
N LYS A 113 -0.27 13.23 3.63
CA LYS A 113 -0.43 13.30 2.17
C LYS A 113 0.86 12.94 1.44
N GLU A 114 2.00 13.48 1.86
CA GLU A 114 3.30 13.18 1.24
C GLU A 114 3.67 11.70 1.41
N ARG A 115 3.38 11.13 2.58
CA ARG A 115 3.64 9.71 2.84
C ARG A 115 2.66 8.78 2.12
N SER A 116 1.48 9.23 1.73
CA SER A 116 0.52 8.42 0.99
C SER A 116 0.72 8.46 -0.53
N LYS A 117 1.60 9.32 -1.06
CA LYS A 117 1.89 9.35 -2.50
C LYS A 117 2.51 8.03 -2.96
N THR A 118 1.98 7.51 -4.06
CA THR A 118 2.58 6.43 -4.84
C THR A 118 3.80 6.97 -5.56
N PHE A 119 4.90 6.22 -5.55
CA PHE A 119 6.11 6.61 -6.26
C PHE A 119 5.88 6.55 -7.77
N PRO A 120 6.31 7.57 -8.55
CA PRO A 120 6.11 7.60 -9.99
C PRO A 120 6.62 6.35 -10.73
N GLY A 121 7.71 5.75 -10.24
CA GLY A 121 8.28 4.53 -10.83
C GLY A 121 7.38 3.30 -10.63
N ILE A 122 6.78 3.17 -9.44
CA ILE A 122 5.79 2.11 -9.16
C ILE A 122 4.55 2.35 -10.01
N ALA A 123 4.03 3.58 -10.04
CA ALA A 123 2.84 3.92 -10.82
C ALA A 123 3.05 3.66 -12.32
N LYS A 124 4.22 4.01 -12.86
CA LYS A 124 4.61 3.71 -14.24
C LYS A 124 4.66 2.21 -14.49
N ALA A 125 5.30 1.44 -13.61
CA ALA A 125 5.37 -0.01 -13.74
C ALA A 125 3.98 -0.66 -13.72
N MET A 126 3.08 -0.21 -12.83
CA MET A 126 1.70 -0.70 -12.78
C MET A 126 0.97 -0.43 -14.11
N ALA A 127 1.09 0.78 -14.65
CA ALA A 127 0.45 1.16 -15.91
C ALA A 127 1.03 0.42 -17.13
N GLU A 128 2.35 0.23 -17.19
CA GLU A 128 3.00 -0.46 -18.30
C GLU A 128 2.74 -1.98 -18.27
N GLN A 129 2.73 -2.60 -17.09
CA GLN A 129 2.59 -4.05 -16.96
C GLN A 129 1.13 -4.52 -16.94
N TRP A 130 0.23 -3.78 -16.30
CA TRP A 130 -1.16 -4.20 -16.13
C TRP A 130 -2.16 -3.48 -17.05
N GLY A 131 -1.72 -2.43 -17.76
CA GLY A 131 -2.55 -1.62 -18.68
C GLY A 131 -3.38 -0.55 -17.97
#